data_AF-B7KES0-F1
#
_entry.id   AF-B7KES0-F1
#
_cell.length_a   1.000
_cell.length_b   1.000
_cell.length_c   1.000
_cell.angle_alpha   90.00
_cell.angle_beta   90.00
_cell.angle_gamma   90.00
#
_symmetry.space_group_name_H-M   'P 1'
#
loop_
_entity.id
_entity.type
_entity.pdbx_description
1 polymer ?
#
loop_
_entity_poly.entity_id
_entity_poly.type
_entity_poly.pdbx_seq_one_letter_code
_entity_poly.pdbx_strand_id
1 'polypeptide(L)'
;MSKAEELEKNWHSRLSKEDIQLSETVRHSLINWLLGEDRQRFEDLDLEQLEICCQGMDYRYRILRQRYLFVSPTQAYKNLLNRLGSVVTLRNKIRTWVALSRDRQRAVVDVLQEVIQEMLKNDRYIQTQIAWISQCTQDERLRNSILFATIEEYSLRPIRNQPLLAYRFVNYLRRQSRGGMTQVPQQEIIRILSDEVGTDEDESSMSLLDTQAANQYQEVQEWEEKQTLRLKVQREFEAYLESKIDRVAVEWLRLYLAGRSQEAIAKRLNLPIKQIYRLREKVSYHAIKGFALKGKPELVASWLEISLKEHNLGLTPVQWEKFSQNLTPIQQEILTLSKSNKSLETIGQELKLKKSQILKEWSEIYLAAQSLRTDGIN
;
A
#
# COMPACT_ATOMS: atom_id res chain seq x y z
N MET A 1 -12.73 7.12 -39.94
CA MET A 1 -13.52 7.20 -38.69
C MET A 1 -12.69 7.98 -37.70
N SER A 2 -13.30 8.90 -36.98
CA SER A 2 -12.61 9.64 -35.91
C SER A 2 -12.26 8.67 -34.76
N LYS A 3 -11.13 8.88 -34.08
CA LYS A 3 -10.73 8.09 -32.90
C LYS A 3 -11.84 8.11 -31.83
N ALA A 4 -12.54 9.23 -31.68
CA ALA A 4 -13.68 9.34 -30.77
C ALA A 4 -14.86 8.44 -31.15
N GLU A 5 -15.18 8.33 -32.45
CA GLU A 5 -16.26 7.46 -32.95
C GLU A 5 -15.92 5.97 -32.77
N GLU A 6 -14.64 5.62 -32.87
CA GLU A 6 -14.16 4.25 -32.62
C GLU A 6 -14.30 3.87 -31.15
N LEU A 7 -13.92 4.77 -30.23
CA LEU A 7 -14.10 4.59 -28.79
C LEU A 7 -15.58 4.48 -28.41
N GLU A 8 -16.44 5.32 -28.98
CA GLU A 8 -17.89 5.26 -28.79
C GLU A 8 -18.45 3.90 -29.21
N LYS A 9 -18.06 3.39 -30.39
CA LYS A 9 -18.46 2.05 -30.87
C LYS A 9 -17.94 0.92 -29.98
N ASN A 10 -16.71 1.01 -29.51
CA ASN A 10 -16.13 0.02 -28.61
C ASN A 10 -16.93 -0.07 -27.30
N TRP A 11 -17.19 1.08 -26.66
CA TRP A 11 -18.00 1.15 -25.45
C TRP A 11 -19.45 0.69 -25.68
N HIS A 12 -20.07 1.02 -26.82
CA HIS A 12 -21.38 0.49 -27.19
C HIS A 12 -21.38 -1.04 -27.31
N SER A 13 -20.37 -1.62 -27.97
CA SER A 13 -20.24 -3.09 -28.07
C SER A 13 -19.98 -3.74 -26.73
N ARG A 14 -19.23 -3.09 -25.83
CA ARG A 14 -18.92 -3.62 -24.51
C ARG A 14 -20.15 -3.62 -23.61
N LEU A 15 -20.82 -2.47 -23.49
CA LEU A 15 -22.00 -2.32 -22.65
C LEU A 15 -23.21 -3.12 -23.13
N SER A 16 -23.25 -3.53 -24.40
CA SER A 16 -24.30 -4.41 -24.94
C SER A 16 -24.04 -5.90 -24.71
N LYS A 17 -22.78 -6.29 -24.50
CA LYS A 17 -22.37 -7.68 -24.21
C LYS A 17 -22.35 -8.00 -22.71
N GLU A 18 -22.41 -6.99 -21.84
CA GLU A 18 -22.42 -7.20 -20.40
C GLU A 18 -23.77 -7.74 -19.92
N ASP A 19 -23.72 -8.62 -18.89
CA ASP A 19 -24.85 -9.31 -18.26
C ASP A 19 -25.78 -8.38 -17.44
N ILE A 20 -25.65 -7.06 -17.66
CA ILE A 20 -26.37 -6.02 -16.93
C ILE A 20 -27.41 -5.44 -17.89
N GLN A 21 -28.70 -5.60 -17.56
CA GLN A 21 -29.79 -5.01 -18.33
C GLN A 21 -29.83 -3.47 -18.15
N LEU A 22 -29.02 -2.77 -18.95
CA LEU A 22 -29.08 -1.31 -19.07
C LEU A 22 -29.98 -0.91 -20.24
N SER A 23 -30.90 0.01 -20.01
CA SER A 23 -31.67 0.61 -21.10
C SER A 23 -30.74 1.31 -22.09
N GLU A 24 -31.19 1.44 -23.33
CA GLU A 24 -30.42 2.12 -24.37
C GLU A 24 -30.11 3.58 -24.01
N THR A 25 -31.06 4.26 -23.37
CA THR A 25 -30.89 5.62 -22.84
C THR A 25 -29.77 5.70 -21.81
N VAL A 26 -29.73 4.78 -20.84
CA VAL A 26 -28.68 4.75 -19.81
C VAL A 26 -27.33 4.45 -20.44
N ARG A 27 -27.25 3.50 -21.38
CA ARG A 27 -25.99 3.19 -22.09
C ARG A 27 -25.45 4.41 -22.82
N HIS A 28 -26.29 5.13 -23.54
CA HIS A 28 -25.88 6.35 -24.24
C HIS A 28 -25.41 7.45 -23.28
N SER A 29 -26.13 7.67 -22.17
CA SER A 29 -25.72 8.61 -21.11
C SER A 29 -24.35 8.28 -20.52
N LEU A 30 -24.06 6.99 -20.28
CA LEU A 30 -22.79 6.56 -19.73
C LEU A 30 -21.63 6.78 -20.71
N ILE A 31 -21.86 6.51 -21.99
CA ILE A 31 -20.85 6.71 -23.03
C ILE A 31 -20.51 8.20 -23.18
N ASN A 32 -21.52 9.06 -23.20
CA ASN A 32 -21.33 10.52 -23.22
C ASN A 32 -20.55 11.02 -22.00
N TRP A 33 -20.83 10.49 -20.82
CA TRP A 33 -20.08 10.83 -19.61
C TRP A 33 -18.62 10.35 -19.68
N LEU A 34 -18.36 9.12 -20.13
CA LEU A 34 -17.01 8.55 -20.22
C LEU A 34 -16.13 9.29 -21.23
N LEU A 35 -16.69 9.63 -22.40
CA LEU A 35 -15.98 10.36 -23.46
C LEU A 35 -15.76 11.83 -23.09
N GLY A 36 -16.66 12.42 -22.30
CA GLY A 36 -16.60 13.83 -21.89
C GLY A 36 -17.14 14.80 -22.95
N GLU A 37 -17.16 16.09 -22.61
CA GLU A 37 -17.68 17.17 -23.46
C GLU A 37 -16.85 17.38 -24.72
N ASP A 38 -15.53 17.40 -24.57
CA ASP A 38 -14.60 17.58 -25.69
C ASP A 38 -14.22 16.22 -26.30
N ARG A 39 -14.84 15.91 -27.45
CA ARG A 39 -14.53 14.73 -28.24
C ARG A 39 -13.38 14.95 -29.22
N GLN A 40 -13.05 16.20 -29.55
CA GLN A 40 -11.99 16.51 -30.52
C GLN A 40 -10.60 16.26 -29.94
N ARG A 41 -10.46 16.39 -28.60
CA ARG A 41 -9.21 16.09 -27.89
C ARG A 41 -8.61 14.72 -28.23
N PHE A 42 -9.42 13.73 -28.60
CA PHE A 42 -8.92 12.37 -28.87
C PHE A 42 -8.16 12.28 -30.20
N GLU A 43 -8.42 13.18 -31.14
CA GLU A 43 -7.73 13.19 -32.44
C GLU A 43 -6.25 13.55 -32.28
N ASP A 44 -5.97 14.48 -31.38
CA ASP A 44 -4.64 15.04 -31.13
C ASP A 44 -3.75 14.16 -30.23
N LEU A 45 -4.30 13.10 -29.63
CA LEU A 45 -3.56 12.21 -28.72
C LEU A 45 -2.74 11.15 -29.47
N ASP A 46 -1.53 10.90 -28.98
CA ASP A 46 -0.71 9.76 -29.39
C ASP A 46 -1.28 8.43 -28.84
N LEU A 47 -0.82 7.30 -29.38
CA LEU A 47 -1.28 5.96 -29.03
C LEU A 47 -1.14 5.66 -27.53
N GLU A 48 0.01 6.01 -26.93
CA GLU A 48 0.26 5.82 -25.49
C GLU A 48 -0.70 6.67 -24.64
N GLN A 49 -0.93 7.92 -25.02
CA GLN A 49 -1.85 8.82 -24.33
C GLN A 49 -3.31 8.40 -24.47
N LEU A 50 -3.66 7.83 -25.62
CA LEU A 50 -4.99 7.28 -25.88
C LEU A 50 -5.24 6.02 -25.03
N GLU A 51 -4.21 5.17 -24.86
CA GLU A 51 -4.28 4.02 -23.96
C GLU A 51 -4.51 4.46 -22.51
N ILE A 52 -3.77 5.46 -22.02
CA ILE A 52 -3.94 6.03 -20.67
C ILE A 52 -5.37 6.59 -20.50
N CYS A 53 -5.91 7.27 -21.51
CA CYS A 53 -7.28 7.76 -21.49
C CYS A 53 -8.30 6.62 -21.40
N CYS A 54 -8.10 5.54 -22.18
CA CYS A 54 -8.95 4.35 -22.13
C CYS A 54 -8.93 3.69 -20.74
N GLN A 55 -7.75 3.55 -20.14
CA GLN A 55 -7.60 3.03 -18.78
C GLN A 55 -8.32 3.92 -17.76
N GLY A 56 -8.26 5.25 -17.92
CA GLY A 56 -9.02 6.20 -17.10
C GLY A 56 -10.54 6.05 -17.24
N MET A 57 -11.04 5.84 -18.45
CA MET A 57 -12.47 5.56 -18.69
C MET A 57 -12.89 4.23 -18.04
N ASP A 58 -12.08 3.19 -18.19
CA ASP A 58 -12.30 1.89 -17.56
C ASP A 58 -12.35 1.99 -16.03
N TYR A 59 -11.43 2.76 -15.45
CA TYR A 59 -11.41 3.00 -14.03
C TYR A 59 -12.69 3.69 -13.54
N ARG A 60 -13.13 4.75 -14.23
CA ARG A 60 -14.38 5.47 -13.91
C ARG A 60 -15.61 4.57 -14.02
N TYR A 61 -15.71 3.79 -15.09
CA TYR A 61 -16.81 2.85 -15.27
C TYR A 61 -16.81 1.77 -14.19
N ARG A 62 -15.64 1.24 -13.83
CA ARG A 62 -15.49 0.25 -12.76
C ARG A 62 -15.97 0.79 -11.41
N ILE A 63 -15.61 2.03 -11.07
CA ILE A 63 -16.10 2.70 -9.85
C ILE A 63 -17.63 2.75 -9.86
N LEU A 64 -18.21 3.26 -10.95
CA LEU A 64 -19.66 3.41 -11.10
C LEU A 64 -20.36 2.05 -10.93
N ARG A 65 -19.92 1.03 -11.66
CA ARG A 65 -20.51 -0.31 -11.66
C ARG A 65 -20.44 -0.98 -10.29
N GLN A 66 -19.29 -0.90 -9.61
CA GLN A 66 -19.08 -1.61 -8.35
C GLN A 66 -19.81 -0.98 -7.17
N ARG A 67 -19.98 0.35 -7.16
CA ARG A 67 -20.37 1.09 -5.94
C ARG A 67 -21.65 1.92 -6.06
N TYR A 68 -22.10 2.26 -7.26
CA TYR A 68 -23.11 3.30 -7.45
C TYR A 68 -24.25 2.92 -8.41
N LEU A 69 -24.02 1.98 -9.33
CA LEU A 69 -25.02 1.49 -10.28
C LEU A 69 -26.05 0.59 -9.55
N PHE A 70 -27.35 0.83 -9.74
CA PHE A 70 -28.47 0.12 -9.07
C PHE A 70 -28.47 0.15 -7.53
N VAL A 71 -27.71 1.06 -6.94
CA VAL A 71 -27.66 1.25 -5.48
C VAL A 71 -28.61 2.38 -5.09
N SER A 72 -29.27 2.27 -3.92
CA SER A 72 -30.13 3.35 -3.43
C SER A 72 -29.31 4.62 -3.13
N PRO A 73 -29.88 5.84 -3.26
CA PRO A 73 -29.13 7.08 -3.05
C PRO A 73 -28.43 7.15 -1.68
N THR A 74 -29.10 6.69 -0.63
CA THR A 74 -28.53 6.63 0.73
C THR A 74 -27.35 5.67 0.82
N GLN A 75 -27.44 4.51 0.17
CA GLN A 75 -26.35 3.54 0.19
C GLN A 75 -25.18 3.98 -0.71
N ALA A 76 -25.47 4.61 -1.84
CA ALA A 76 -24.46 5.22 -2.71
C ALA A 76 -23.68 6.31 -1.96
N TYR A 77 -24.37 7.18 -1.22
CA TYR A 77 -23.73 8.17 -0.36
C TYR A 77 -22.86 7.55 0.74
N LYS A 78 -23.36 6.51 1.42
CA LYS A 78 -22.56 5.75 2.40
C LYS A 78 -21.32 5.11 1.77
N ASN A 79 -21.44 4.55 0.56
CA ASN A 79 -20.31 3.96 -0.16
C ASN A 79 -19.23 5.01 -0.45
N LEU A 80 -19.62 6.21 -0.90
CA LEU A 80 -18.71 7.34 -1.11
C LEU A 80 -18.00 7.74 0.20
N LEU A 81 -18.75 7.98 1.27
CA LEU A 81 -18.17 8.40 2.56
C LEU A 81 -17.24 7.34 3.14
N ASN A 82 -17.61 6.07 3.09
CA ASN A 82 -16.76 4.98 3.56
C ASN A 82 -15.46 4.89 2.75
N ARG A 83 -15.55 5.06 1.42
CA ARG A 83 -14.37 5.01 0.55
C ARG A 83 -13.43 6.19 0.81
N LEU A 84 -13.95 7.41 0.81
CA LEU A 84 -13.16 8.62 1.05
C LEU A 84 -12.60 8.67 2.48
N GLY A 85 -13.38 8.18 3.45
CA GLY A 85 -12.95 8.02 4.84
C GLY A 85 -11.81 7.02 5.02
N SER A 86 -11.85 5.90 4.32
CA SER A 86 -10.73 4.95 4.31
C SER A 86 -9.43 5.61 3.84
N VAL A 87 -9.50 6.42 2.78
CA VAL A 87 -8.32 7.08 2.19
C VAL A 87 -7.71 8.14 3.11
N VAL A 88 -8.57 8.87 3.82
CA VAL A 88 -8.12 9.87 4.79
C VAL A 88 -7.57 9.21 6.05
N THR A 89 -8.16 8.12 6.53
CA THR A 89 -7.71 7.39 7.74
C THR A 89 -6.45 6.55 7.53
N LEU A 90 -6.11 6.18 6.30
CA LEU A 90 -4.87 5.47 5.95
C LEU A 90 -3.60 6.28 6.22
N ARG A 91 -3.71 7.61 6.36
CA ARG A 91 -2.56 8.45 6.70
C ARG A 91 -2.22 8.30 8.18
N ASN A 92 -1.02 7.82 8.51
CA ASN A 92 -0.58 7.57 9.89
C ASN A 92 -0.87 8.73 10.86
N LYS A 93 -0.70 9.98 10.44
CA LYS A 93 -1.00 11.16 11.26
C LYS A 93 -2.50 11.37 11.52
N ILE A 94 -3.36 11.07 10.54
CA ILE A 94 -4.82 11.12 10.69
C ILE A 94 -5.29 9.91 11.49
N ARG A 95 -4.69 8.74 11.29
CA ARG A 95 -4.91 7.54 12.12
C ARG A 95 -4.61 7.81 13.59
N THR A 96 -3.50 8.47 13.90
CA THR A 96 -3.17 8.89 15.27
C THR A 96 -4.19 9.88 15.81
N TRP A 97 -4.60 10.87 15.00
CA TRP A 97 -5.64 11.82 15.37
C TRP A 97 -6.98 11.15 15.72
N VAL A 98 -7.39 10.15 14.93
CA VAL A 98 -8.64 9.37 15.11
C VAL A 98 -8.54 8.40 16.30
N ALA A 99 -7.38 7.78 16.53
CA ALA A 99 -7.17 6.81 17.60
C ALA A 99 -7.27 7.41 19.02
N LEU A 100 -7.11 8.73 19.14
CA LEU A 100 -7.16 9.46 20.41
C LEU A 100 -8.58 9.60 21.01
N SER A 101 -9.68 9.37 20.27
CA SER A 101 -11.03 9.32 20.84
C SER A 101 -12.08 8.75 19.86
N ARG A 102 -13.10 8.04 20.39
CA ARG A 102 -14.27 7.55 19.63
C ARG A 102 -15.09 8.67 18.99
N ASP A 103 -15.16 9.85 19.62
CA ASP A 103 -15.89 10.99 19.05
C ASP A 103 -15.16 11.58 17.82
N ARG A 104 -13.85 11.35 17.70
CA ARG A 104 -13.06 11.79 16.53
C ARG A 104 -13.33 10.95 15.28
N GLN A 105 -13.85 9.72 15.42
CA GLN A 105 -14.32 8.93 14.26
C GLN A 105 -15.57 9.54 13.62
N ARG A 106 -16.51 10.05 14.42
CA ARG A 106 -17.67 10.80 13.89
C ARG A 106 -17.22 12.10 13.25
N ALA A 107 -16.27 12.80 13.88
CA ALA A 107 -15.70 14.03 13.34
C ALA A 107 -15.01 13.85 11.97
N VAL A 108 -14.40 12.68 11.65
CA VAL A 108 -13.84 12.42 10.31
C VAL A 108 -14.93 12.47 9.25
N VAL A 109 -16.07 11.83 9.51
CA VAL A 109 -17.19 11.80 8.57
C VAL A 109 -17.74 13.21 8.38
N ASP A 110 -17.91 13.97 9.45
CA ASP A 110 -18.40 15.36 9.39
C ASP A 110 -17.44 16.25 8.59
N VAL A 111 -16.12 16.15 8.84
CA VAL A 111 -15.10 16.90 8.08
C VAL A 111 -15.08 16.49 6.60
N LEU A 112 -15.23 15.20 6.29
CA LEU A 112 -15.31 14.74 4.90
C LEU A 112 -16.54 15.29 4.19
N GLN A 113 -17.69 15.32 4.86
CA GLN A 113 -18.91 15.92 4.29
C GLN A 113 -18.69 17.38 3.95
N GLU A 114 -18.07 18.14 4.85
CA GLU A 114 -17.77 19.56 4.62
C GLU A 114 -16.77 19.77 3.48
N VAL A 115 -15.71 18.95 3.40
CA VAL A 115 -14.75 19.00 2.30
C VAL A 115 -15.40 18.67 0.96
N ILE A 116 -16.28 17.66 0.91
CA ILE A 116 -17.02 17.31 -0.30
C ILE A 116 -17.98 18.44 -0.68
N GLN A 117 -18.67 19.07 0.28
CA GLN A 117 -19.52 20.22 0.02
C GLN A 117 -18.72 21.43 -0.50
N GLU A 118 -17.53 21.69 0.05
CA GLU A 118 -16.65 22.75 -0.44
C GLU A 118 -16.18 22.45 -1.87
N MET A 119 -15.84 21.18 -2.18
CA MET A 119 -15.51 20.76 -3.54
C MET A 119 -16.69 20.94 -4.49
N LEU A 120 -17.87 20.50 -4.08
CA LEU A 120 -19.09 20.66 -4.86
C LEU A 120 -19.44 22.12 -5.14
N LYS A 121 -19.07 23.07 -4.27
CA LYS A 121 -19.39 24.50 -4.46
C LYS A 121 -18.29 25.27 -5.18
N ASN A 122 -17.03 25.05 -4.80
CA ASN A 122 -15.92 25.95 -5.14
C ASN A 122 -14.94 25.36 -6.15
N ASP A 123 -15.00 24.05 -6.43
CA ASP A 123 -14.08 23.42 -7.37
C ASP A 123 -14.58 23.56 -8.82
N ARG A 124 -13.82 24.30 -9.64
CA ARG A 124 -14.15 24.57 -11.04
C ARG A 124 -14.29 23.30 -11.88
N TYR A 125 -13.42 22.30 -11.66
CA TYR A 125 -13.48 21.05 -12.41
C TYR A 125 -14.76 20.29 -12.08
N ILE A 126 -15.10 20.15 -10.79
CA ILE A 126 -16.33 19.49 -10.36
C ILE A 126 -17.57 20.23 -10.88
N GLN A 127 -17.57 21.56 -10.88
CA GLN A 127 -18.66 22.37 -11.45
C GLN A 127 -18.86 22.10 -12.95
N THR A 128 -17.77 22.07 -13.73
CA THR A 128 -17.83 21.70 -15.15
C THR A 128 -18.37 20.27 -15.33
N GLN A 129 -17.93 19.32 -14.51
CA GLN A 129 -18.44 17.95 -14.59
C GLN A 129 -19.93 17.87 -14.22
N ILE A 130 -20.40 18.60 -13.21
CA ILE A 130 -21.82 18.66 -12.85
C ILE A 130 -22.66 19.18 -14.03
N ALA A 131 -22.17 20.24 -14.70
CA ALA A 131 -22.84 20.80 -15.88
C ALA A 131 -22.84 19.82 -17.06
N TRP A 132 -21.77 19.06 -17.27
CA TRP A 132 -21.72 18.05 -18.33
C TRP A 132 -22.62 16.84 -18.02
N ILE A 133 -22.60 16.33 -16.79
CA ILE A 133 -23.42 15.18 -16.37
C ILE A 133 -24.92 15.51 -16.50
N SER A 134 -25.33 16.76 -16.23
CA SER A 134 -26.74 17.18 -16.42
C SER A 134 -27.18 17.19 -17.88
N GLN A 135 -26.25 17.37 -18.82
CA GLN A 135 -26.51 17.22 -20.26
C GLN A 135 -26.52 15.74 -20.69
N CYS A 136 -25.75 14.88 -20.00
CA CYS A 136 -25.67 13.46 -20.32
C CYS A 136 -26.96 12.68 -19.98
N THR A 137 -27.69 13.06 -18.93
CA THR A 137 -28.91 12.35 -18.50
C THR A 137 -29.92 13.26 -17.79
N GLN A 138 -31.21 13.01 -18.05
CA GLN A 138 -32.34 13.61 -17.34
C GLN A 138 -32.78 12.80 -16.11
N ASP A 139 -32.32 11.54 -15.99
CA ASP A 139 -32.61 10.69 -14.83
C ASP A 139 -31.77 11.15 -13.63
N GLU A 140 -32.44 11.67 -12.61
CA GLU A 140 -31.83 12.13 -11.37
C GLU A 140 -31.05 11.04 -10.64
N ARG A 141 -31.52 9.79 -10.66
CA ARG A 141 -30.84 8.68 -9.97
C ARG A 141 -29.51 8.37 -10.65
N LEU A 142 -29.54 8.23 -11.98
CA LEU A 142 -28.34 8.01 -12.76
C LEU A 142 -27.36 9.18 -12.64
N ARG A 143 -27.86 10.43 -12.70
CA ARG A 143 -27.07 11.65 -12.51
C ARG A 143 -26.30 11.61 -11.19
N ASN A 144 -26.98 11.26 -10.09
CA ASN A 144 -26.35 11.18 -8.77
C ASN A 144 -25.31 10.07 -8.69
N SER A 145 -25.58 8.89 -9.26
CA SER A 145 -24.60 7.78 -9.32
C SER A 145 -23.34 8.17 -10.10
N ILE A 146 -23.51 8.83 -11.25
CA ILE A 146 -22.40 9.33 -12.08
C ILE A 146 -21.61 10.41 -11.32
N LEU A 147 -22.29 11.33 -10.65
CA LEU A 147 -21.66 12.36 -9.84
C LEU A 147 -20.83 11.77 -8.71
N PHE A 148 -21.34 10.77 -7.98
CA PHE A 148 -20.57 10.11 -6.92
C PHE A 148 -19.33 9.40 -7.46
N ALA A 149 -19.43 8.70 -8.59
CA ALA A 149 -18.27 8.08 -9.23
C ALA A 149 -17.22 9.13 -9.66
N THR A 150 -17.68 10.29 -10.15
CA THR A 150 -16.81 11.41 -10.56
C THR A 150 -16.11 12.05 -9.36
N ILE A 151 -16.82 12.26 -8.26
CA ILE A 151 -16.24 12.77 -7.01
C ILE A 151 -15.22 11.77 -6.45
N GLU A 152 -15.54 10.48 -6.42
CA GLU A 152 -14.62 9.47 -5.94
C GLU A 152 -13.33 9.46 -6.79
N GLU A 153 -13.43 9.41 -8.12
CA GLU A 153 -12.26 9.45 -9.00
C GLU A 153 -11.43 10.72 -8.79
N TYR A 154 -12.07 11.89 -8.76
CA TYR A 154 -11.40 13.16 -8.61
C TYR A 154 -10.71 13.33 -7.24
N SER A 155 -11.36 12.89 -6.16
CA SER A 155 -10.80 12.89 -4.80
C SER A 155 -9.55 12.01 -4.67
N LEU A 156 -9.44 10.96 -5.48
CA LEU A 156 -8.31 10.04 -5.48
C LEU A 156 -7.19 10.43 -6.43
N ARG A 157 -7.38 11.44 -7.29
CA ARG A 157 -6.32 11.95 -8.16
C ARG A 157 -5.16 12.44 -7.31
N PRO A 158 -3.93 12.03 -7.61
CA PRO A 158 -2.81 12.36 -6.75
C PRO A 158 -2.26 13.75 -7.11
N ILE A 159 -1.91 14.51 -6.08
CA ILE A 159 -1.29 15.83 -6.10
C ILE A 159 -0.08 15.73 -5.18
N ARG A 160 1.13 15.94 -5.71
CA ARG A 160 2.39 15.78 -4.97
C ARG A 160 2.46 14.42 -4.23
N ASN A 161 2.18 13.34 -4.96
CA ASN A 161 2.16 11.95 -4.46
C ASN A 161 1.13 11.66 -3.34
N GLN A 162 0.11 12.52 -3.16
CA GLN A 162 -0.96 12.32 -2.17
C GLN A 162 -2.33 12.51 -2.83
N PRO A 163 -3.38 11.77 -2.42
CA PRO A 163 -4.73 12.01 -2.93
C PRO A 163 -5.16 13.46 -2.68
N LEU A 164 -5.78 14.11 -3.68
CA LEU A 164 -6.30 15.48 -3.57
C LEU A 164 -7.15 15.66 -2.31
N LEU A 165 -7.95 14.63 -1.97
CA LEU A 165 -8.77 14.64 -0.78
C LEU A 165 -7.94 14.80 0.51
N ALA A 166 -6.78 14.15 0.62
CA ALA A 166 -5.94 14.25 1.81
C ALA A 166 -5.40 15.67 2.00
N TYR A 167 -5.02 16.34 0.91
CA TYR A 167 -4.59 17.74 0.94
C TYR A 167 -5.74 18.66 1.37
N ARG A 168 -6.93 18.51 0.78
CA ARG A 168 -8.11 19.31 1.14
C ARG A 168 -8.56 19.07 2.58
N PHE A 169 -8.53 17.83 3.04
CA PHE A 169 -8.87 17.46 4.40
C PHE A 169 -7.96 18.14 5.42
N VAL A 170 -6.64 18.09 5.21
CA VAL A 170 -5.68 18.76 6.10
C VAL A 170 -5.84 20.29 6.02
N ASN A 171 -6.04 20.85 4.84
CA ASN A 171 -6.28 22.29 4.69
C ASN A 171 -7.56 22.76 5.37
N TYR A 172 -8.63 21.98 5.28
CA TYR A 172 -9.87 22.25 5.97
C TYR A 172 -9.65 22.27 7.49
N LEU A 173 -8.97 21.27 8.03
CA LEU A 173 -8.60 21.24 9.46
C LEU A 173 -7.75 22.45 9.86
N ARG A 174 -6.76 22.85 9.04
CA ARG A 174 -5.95 24.05 9.28
C ARG A 174 -6.80 25.33 9.31
N ARG A 175 -7.78 25.47 8.41
CA ARG A 175 -8.68 26.62 8.38
C ARG A 175 -9.61 26.65 9.59
N GLN A 176 -10.20 25.52 9.95
CA GLN A 176 -11.07 25.42 11.14
C GLN A 176 -10.30 25.71 12.44
N SER A 177 -9.04 25.28 12.56
CA SER A 177 -8.21 25.61 13.72
C SER A 177 -7.90 27.10 13.89
N ARG A 178 -7.97 27.88 12.80
CA ARG A 178 -7.74 29.34 12.81
C ARG A 178 -9.04 30.15 12.99
N GLY A 179 -10.20 29.52 12.80
CA GLY A 179 -11.49 30.19 12.66
C GLY A 179 -12.46 30.07 13.85
N GLY A 180 -12.03 29.53 15.00
CA GLY A 180 -12.77 29.67 16.27
C GLY A 180 -14.17 29.05 16.38
N MET A 181 -14.63 28.24 15.42
CA MET A 181 -15.92 27.55 15.51
C MET A 181 -15.78 26.06 15.17
N THR A 182 -15.30 25.33 16.17
CA THR A 182 -15.62 23.94 16.59
C THR A 182 -14.49 23.55 17.53
N GLN A 183 -14.84 23.25 18.79
CA GLN A 183 -13.87 22.97 19.86
C GLN A 183 -13.09 21.67 19.56
N VAL A 184 -12.04 21.76 18.75
CA VAL A 184 -11.01 20.72 18.64
C VAL A 184 -9.81 21.22 19.46
N PRO A 185 -9.41 20.52 20.55
CA PRO A 185 -8.40 21.00 21.48
C PRO A 185 -7.09 21.40 20.79
N GLN A 186 -6.70 22.67 20.99
CA GLN A 186 -5.67 23.40 20.26
C GLN A 186 -4.22 22.92 20.50
N GLN A 187 -3.97 22.11 21.54
CA GLN A 187 -2.60 21.81 21.99
C GLN A 187 -1.95 20.60 21.28
N GLU A 188 -2.71 19.69 20.66
CA GLU A 188 -2.17 18.51 19.97
C GLU A 188 -1.94 18.70 18.45
N ILE A 189 -2.69 19.61 17.82
CA ILE A 189 -2.61 19.86 16.36
C ILE A 189 -1.31 20.58 15.99
N ILE A 190 -0.80 21.44 16.88
CA ILE A 190 0.39 22.27 16.64
C ILE A 190 1.69 21.44 16.71
N ARG A 191 1.75 20.38 17.54
CA ARG A 191 2.92 19.48 17.61
C ARG A 191 3.04 18.55 16.40
N ILE A 192 1.92 18.09 15.83
CA ILE A 192 1.93 17.15 14.69
C ILE A 192 2.24 17.85 13.35
N LEU A 193 2.02 19.17 13.29
CA LEU A 193 2.18 20.00 12.09
C LEU A 193 3.51 20.78 12.01
N SER A 194 4.31 20.78 13.08
CA SER A 194 5.57 21.56 13.12
C SER A 194 6.78 20.88 12.46
N ASP A 195 6.67 19.59 12.08
CA ASP A 195 7.79 18.78 11.55
C ASP A 195 7.76 18.52 10.03
N GLU A 196 6.88 19.18 9.26
CA GLU A 196 6.82 19.01 7.79
C GLU A 196 7.04 20.34 7.02
N VAL A 197 8.00 21.15 7.48
CA VAL A 197 8.70 22.11 6.62
C VAL A 197 10.20 21.88 6.80
N GLY A 198 10.64 20.67 6.48
CA GLY A 198 12.04 20.38 6.18
C GLY A 198 12.21 20.46 4.67
N THR A 199 12.87 21.51 4.22
CA THR A 199 13.43 21.66 2.88
C THR A 199 14.45 20.54 2.65
N ASP A 200 14.28 19.75 1.60
CA ASP A 200 15.39 19.19 0.83
C ASP A 200 14.90 18.96 -0.60
N GLU A 201 15.46 19.76 -1.50
CA GLU A 201 15.40 19.67 -2.97
C GLU A 201 16.47 18.66 -3.40
N ASP A 202 16.07 17.55 -4.04
CA ASP A 202 16.50 17.16 -5.40
C ASP A 202 16.17 15.69 -5.74
N GLU A 203 15.66 15.53 -6.97
CA GLU A 203 15.60 14.34 -7.84
C GLU A 203 14.82 13.06 -7.40
N SER A 204 13.50 13.05 -7.61
CA SER A 204 12.94 12.49 -8.86
C SER A 204 11.49 12.93 -9.06
N SER A 205 11.25 13.61 -10.17
CA SER A 205 9.99 14.19 -10.58
C SER A 205 9.39 13.33 -11.70
N MET A 206 8.48 12.41 -11.35
CA MET A 206 7.67 11.69 -12.35
C MET A 206 6.18 11.72 -11.99
N SER A 207 5.44 12.43 -12.85
CA SER A 207 4.05 12.32 -13.28
C SER A 207 3.04 11.54 -12.41
N LEU A 208 1.99 12.26 -12.02
CA LEU A 208 0.94 11.85 -11.08
C LEU A 208 -0.26 11.12 -11.73
N LEU A 209 -0.29 10.97 -13.05
CA LEU A 209 -1.27 10.12 -13.72
C LEU A 209 -0.72 8.71 -13.98
N ASP A 210 0.60 8.56 -13.93
CA ASP A 210 1.28 7.27 -13.95
C ASP A 210 1.26 6.58 -12.58
N THR A 211 0.97 7.29 -11.48
CA THR A 211 1.09 6.74 -10.12
C THR A 211 -0.09 5.86 -9.69
N GLN A 212 -1.27 5.92 -10.31
CA GLN A 212 -2.35 4.96 -9.99
C GLN A 212 -2.20 3.64 -10.75
N ALA A 213 -1.72 3.70 -11.99
CA ALA A 213 -1.29 2.53 -12.75
C ALA A 213 0.00 1.96 -12.14
N ALA A 214 1.00 2.78 -11.82
CA ALA A 214 2.22 2.38 -11.14
C ALA A 214 2.02 1.99 -9.68
N ASN A 215 1.00 2.43 -8.94
CA ASN A 215 0.73 1.87 -7.60
C ASN A 215 -0.02 0.53 -7.67
N GLN A 216 -0.87 0.29 -8.68
CA GLN A 216 -1.41 -1.06 -8.91
C GLN A 216 -0.36 -1.99 -9.55
N TYR A 217 0.50 -1.47 -10.43
CA TYR A 217 1.65 -2.18 -10.99
C TYR A 217 2.83 -2.27 -10.03
N GLN A 218 2.99 -1.42 -9.02
CA GLN A 218 3.95 -1.54 -7.91
C GLN A 218 3.33 -2.33 -6.77
N GLU A 219 2.02 -2.33 -6.53
CA GLU A 219 1.44 -3.34 -5.63
C GLU A 219 1.55 -4.73 -6.28
N VAL A 220 1.33 -4.84 -7.60
CA VAL A 220 1.52 -6.08 -8.36
C VAL A 220 3.01 -6.39 -8.55
N GLN A 221 3.89 -5.43 -8.82
CA GLN A 221 5.34 -5.65 -8.93
C GLN A 221 6.00 -5.80 -7.58
N GLU A 222 5.67 -5.06 -6.54
CA GLU A 222 6.14 -5.34 -5.17
C GLU A 222 5.57 -6.67 -4.68
N TRP A 223 4.35 -7.05 -5.05
CA TRP A 223 3.83 -8.39 -4.75
C TRP A 223 4.54 -9.46 -5.58
N GLU A 224 4.80 -9.24 -6.87
CA GLU A 224 5.55 -10.13 -7.77
C GLU A 224 7.03 -10.17 -7.43
N GLU A 225 7.63 -9.10 -6.95
CA GLU A 225 8.99 -8.96 -6.46
C GLU A 225 9.07 -9.60 -5.09
N LYS A 226 8.11 -9.38 -4.19
CA LYS A 226 8.00 -10.13 -2.92
C LYS A 226 7.77 -11.61 -3.18
N GLN A 227 6.97 -12.00 -4.19
CA GLN A 227 6.78 -13.39 -4.60
C GLN A 227 8.04 -13.94 -5.27
N THR A 228 8.72 -13.17 -6.11
CA THR A 228 9.94 -13.57 -6.82
C THR A 228 11.10 -13.69 -5.85
N LEU A 229 11.20 -12.77 -4.89
CA LEU A 229 12.15 -12.76 -3.79
C LEU A 229 11.83 -13.91 -2.82
N ARG A 230 10.56 -14.18 -2.53
CA ARG A 230 10.13 -15.36 -1.76
C ARG A 230 10.49 -16.66 -2.48
N LEU A 231 10.24 -16.76 -3.78
CA LEU A 231 10.60 -17.92 -4.60
C LEU A 231 12.12 -18.07 -4.74
N LYS A 232 12.86 -16.96 -4.82
CA LYS A 232 14.32 -16.92 -4.87
C LYS A 232 14.90 -17.37 -3.53
N VAL A 233 14.42 -16.83 -2.41
CA VAL A 233 14.76 -17.28 -1.06
C VAL A 233 14.43 -18.76 -0.89
N GLN A 234 13.26 -19.21 -1.34
CA GLN A 234 12.86 -20.61 -1.28
C GLN A 234 13.83 -21.49 -2.09
N ARG A 235 14.12 -21.17 -3.36
CA ARG A 235 15.04 -21.96 -4.21
C ARG A 235 16.45 -22.01 -3.64
N GLU A 236 16.96 -20.87 -3.18
CA GLU A 236 18.31 -20.75 -2.61
C GLU A 236 18.42 -21.50 -1.29
N PHE A 237 17.35 -21.48 -0.47
CA PHE A 237 17.30 -22.24 0.75
C PHE A 237 17.13 -23.74 0.48
N GLU A 238 16.34 -24.14 -0.53
CA GLU A 238 16.23 -25.53 -0.97
C GLU A 238 17.60 -26.06 -1.45
N ALA A 239 18.35 -25.30 -2.25
CA ALA A 239 19.70 -25.68 -2.68
C ALA A 239 20.70 -25.75 -1.51
N TYR A 240 20.58 -24.84 -0.54
CA TYR A 240 21.36 -24.89 0.69
C TYR A 240 21.03 -26.14 1.52
N LEU A 241 19.74 -26.49 1.66
CA LEU A 241 19.30 -27.67 2.39
C LEU A 241 19.73 -28.97 1.70
N GLU A 242 19.68 -29.02 0.37
CA GLU A 242 20.13 -30.18 -0.40
C GLU A 242 21.65 -30.40 -0.24
N SER A 243 22.44 -29.33 -0.23
CA SER A 243 23.91 -29.42 -0.08
C SER A 243 24.38 -29.64 1.36
N LYS A 244 23.64 -29.20 2.38
CA LYS A 244 24.05 -29.27 3.80
C LYS A 244 23.30 -30.30 4.65
N ILE A 245 22.10 -30.70 4.24
CA ILE A 245 21.28 -31.67 4.96
C ILE A 245 21.04 -32.89 4.06
N ASP A 246 20.00 -32.86 3.24
CA ASP A 246 19.58 -33.91 2.31
C ASP A 246 18.37 -33.47 1.48
N ARG A 247 17.99 -34.30 0.50
CA ARG A 247 16.82 -34.08 -0.37
C ARG A 247 15.49 -34.20 0.38
N VAL A 248 15.45 -34.95 1.48
CA VAL A 248 14.25 -35.14 2.31
C VAL A 248 13.87 -33.83 3.02
N ALA A 249 14.86 -33.04 3.46
CA ALA A 249 14.64 -31.72 4.03
C ALA A 249 13.97 -30.74 3.04
N VAL A 250 14.30 -30.85 1.75
CA VAL A 250 13.69 -30.05 0.68
C VAL A 250 12.22 -30.42 0.47
N GLU A 251 11.91 -31.72 0.42
CA GLU A 251 10.53 -32.18 0.29
C GLU A 251 9.68 -31.84 1.52
N TRP A 252 10.26 -31.94 2.72
CA TRP A 252 9.62 -31.48 3.95
C TRP A 252 9.31 -29.98 3.89
N LEU A 253 10.26 -29.15 3.47
CA LEU A 253 10.06 -27.70 3.37
C LEU A 253 8.92 -27.34 2.42
N ARG A 254 8.86 -27.98 1.24
CA ARG A 254 7.79 -27.76 0.25
C ARG A 254 6.41 -28.10 0.81
N LEU A 255 6.29 -29.24 1.51
CA LEU A 255 5.01 -29.64 2.11
C LEU A 255 4.61 -28.75 3.30
N TYR A 256 5.59 -28.28 4.07
CA TYR A 256 5.37 -27.33 5.17
C TYR A 256 4.87 -25.97 4.66
N LEU A 257 5.50 -25.44 3.60
CA LEU A 257 5.06 -24.18 2.96
C LEU A 257 3.68 -24.28 2.32
N ALA A 258 3.26 -25.48 1.90
CA ALA A 258 1.90 -25.76 1.41
C ALA A 258 0.84 -25.88 2.54
N GLY A 259 1.22 -25.60 3.79
CA GLY A 259 0.30 -25.60 4.94
C GLY A 259 -0.09 -26.99 5.45
N ARG A 260 0.66 -28.04 5.11
CA ARG A 260 0.38 -29.40 5.61
C ARG A 260 0.83 -29.54 7.07
N SER A 261 0.03 -30.24 7.88
CA SER A 261 0.41 -30.58 9.26
C SER A 261 1.58 -31.58 9.29
N GLN A 262 2.31 -31.66 10.40
CA GLN A 262 3.47 -32.56 10.52
C GLN A 262 3.06 -34.04 10.34
N GLU A 263 1.85 -34.41 10.75
CA GLU A 263 1.25 -35.73 10.56
C GLU A 263 0.99 -36.02 9.08
N ALA A 264 0.46 -35.04 8.34
CA ALA A 264 0.22 -35.17 6.91
C ALA A 264 1.54 -35.26 6.12
N ILE A 265 2.57 -34.54 6.57
CA ILE A 265 3.92 -34.61 6.00
C ILE A 265 4.55 -35.98 6.28
N ALA A 266 4.47 -36.47 7.52
CA ALA A 266 4.96 -37.79 7.91
C ALA A 266 4.37 -38.92 7.05
N LYS A 267 3.06 -38.88 6.83
CA LYS A 267 2.35 -39.83 5.96
C LYS A 267 2.80 -39.74 4.50
N ARG A 268 3.04 -38.52 4.00
CA ARG A 268 3.40 -38.30 2.59
C ARG A 268 4.86 -38.64 2.27
N LEU A 269 5.77 -38.41 3.22
CA LEU A 269 7.19 -38.76 3.10
C LEU A 269 7.48 -40.21 3.54
N ASN A 270 6.47 -40.91 4.05
CA ASN A 270 6.60 -42.25 4.64
C ASN A 270 7.67 -42.32 5.74
N LEU A 271 7.69 -41.31 6.62
CA LEU A 271 8.66 -41.20 7.72
C LEU A 271 7.96 -41.21 9.09
N PRO A 272 8.61 -41.75 10.14
CA PRO A 272 8.10 -41.64 11.50
C PRO A 272 7.95 -40.18 11.94
N ILE A 273 6.84 -39.85 12.60
CA ILE A 273 6.54 -38.47 13.00
C ILE A 273 7.64 -37.83 13.88
N LYS A 274 8.31 -38.63 14.72
CA LYS A 274 9.45 -38.18 15.54
C LYS A 274 10.63 -37.69 14.68
N GLN A 275 10.86 -38.29 13.52
CA GLN A 275 11.92 -37.86 12.61
C GLN A 275 11.53 -36.55 11.91
N ILE A 276 10.24 -36.37 11.61
CA ILE A 276 9.71 -35.12 11.04
C ILE A 276 9.89 -33.92 11.99
N TYR A 277 9.66 -34.10 13.30
CA TYR A 277 9.93 -33.03 14.29
C TYR A 277 11.42 -32.70 14.41
N ARG A 278 12.30 -33.71 14.40
CA ARG A 278 13.76 -33.48 14.38
C ARG A 278 14.21 -32.77 13.10
N LEU A 279 13.62 -33.13 11.96
CA LEU A 279 13.88 -32.50 10.68
C LEU A 279 13.44 -31.03 10.70
N ARG A 280 12.26 -30.73 11.27
CA ARG A 280 11.80 -29.35 11.49
C ARG A 280 12.80 -28.53 12.28
N GLU A 281 13.24 -29.01 13.45
CA GLU A 281 14.22 -28.30 14.28
C GLU A 281 15.54 -28.07 13.55
N LYS A 282 16.04 -29.10 12.86
CA LYS A 282 17.27 -29.02 12.08
C LYS A 282 17.15 -27.99 10.94
N VAL A 283 16.05 -28.02 10.18
CA VAL A 283 15.77 -27.05 9.12
C VAL A 283 15.61 -25.63 9.69
N SER A 284 14.95 -25.45 10.83
CA SER A 284 14.83 -24.14 11.51
C SER A 284 16.18 -23.59 11.97
N TYR A 285 17.05 -24.43 12.51
CA TYR A 285 18.41 -24.03 12.87
C TYR A 285 19.19 -23.55 11.65
N HIS A 286 19.11 -24.30 10.55
CA HIS A 286 19.79 -23.99 9.30
C HIS A 286 19.22 -22.74 8.61
N ALA A 287 17.91 -22.49 8.72
CA ALA A 287 17.27 -21.28 8.24
C ALA A 287 17.81 -20.03 8.96
N ILE A 288 17.88 -20.07 10.30
CA ILE A 288 18.23 -18.89 11.11
C ILE A 288 19.75 -18.72 11.20
N LYS A 289 20.48 -19.75 11.69
CA LYS A 289 21.92 -19.64 11.97
C LYS A 289 22.81 -19.89 10.75
N GLY A 290 22.35 -20.69 9.81
CA GLY A 290 23.09 -21.03 8.59
C GLY A 290 22.84 -20.03 7.47
N PHE A 291 21.59 -19.91 7.05
CA PHE A 291 21.19 -19.20 5.84
C PHE A 291 20.99 -17.69 6.08
N ALA A 292 20.21 -17.31 7.11
CA ALA A 292 19.90 -15.91 7.40
C ALA A 292 21.06 -15.12 8.03
N LEU A 293 21.94 -15.75 8.81
CA LEU A 293 23.05 -15.05 9.47
C LEU A 293 24.41 -15.15 8.75
N LYS A 294 24.70 -16.29 8.10
CA LYS A 294 26.03 -16.56 7.51
C LYS A 294 26.04 -16.71 5.99
N GLY A 295 24.94 -17.19 5.41
CA GLY A 295 24.86 -17.51 3.98
C GLY A 295 24.53 -16.29 3.13
N LYS A 296 23.28 -15.84 3.23
CA LYS A 296 22.75 -14.72 2.43
C LYS A 296 21.94 -13.76 3.32
N PRO A 297 22.61 -13.06 4.26
CA PRO A 297 21.94 -12.19 5.23
C PRO A 297 21.20 -11.03 4.55
N GLU A 298 21.77 -10.46 3.49
CA GLU A 298 21.14 -9.39 2.72
C GLU A 298 19.86 -9.86 2.01
N LEU A 299 19.87 -11.07 1.43
CA LEU A 299 18.72 -11.66 0.75
C LEU A 299 17.55 -11.91 1.73
N VAL A 300 17.85 -12.38 2.93
CA VAL A 300 16.83 -12.63 3.97
C VAL A 300 16.36 -11.31 4.60
N ALA A 301 17.25 -10.35 4.81
CA ALA A 301 16.91 -9.04 5.35
C ALA A 301 16.03 -8.22 4.38
N SER A 302 16.29 -8.34 3.08
CA SER A 302 15.46 -7.78 2.02
C SER A 302 14.09 -8.47 1.97
N TRP A 303 14.04 -9.81 2.07
CA TRP A 303 12.78 -10.55 2.06
C TRP A 303 11.88 -10.30 3.27
N LEU A 304 12.46 -10.16 4.47
CA LEU A 304 11.71 -9.94 5.70
C LEU A 304 11.49 -8.46 6.04
N GLU A 305 11.90 -7.54 5.16
CA GLU A 305 11.85 -6.09 5.41
C GLU A 305 12.46 -5.72 6.76
N ILE A 306 13.58 -6.35 7.11
CA ILE A 306 14.29 -6.17 8.40
C ILE A 306 15.68 -5.59 8.19
N SER A 307 15.89 -4.89 7.10
CA SER A 307 17.12 -4.13 6.89
C SER A 307 17.35 -3.20 8.10
N LEU A 308 18.60 -3.12 8.55
CA LEU A 308 18.98 -2.25 9.66
C LEU A 308 18.75 -0.76 9.33
N LYS A 309 18.96 -0.39 8.06
CA LYS A 309 18.92 1.00 7.58
C LYS A 309 17.51 1.55 7.42
N GLU A 310 16.68 0.84 6.68
CA GLU A 310 15.36 1.35 6.30
C GLU A 310 14.29 0.91 7.30
N HIS A 311 14.48 -0.25 7.93
CA HIS A 311 13.42 -0.91 8.69
C HIS A 311 13.76 -1.14 10.16
N ASN A 312 14.92 -0.66 10.66
CA ASN A 312 15.31 -0.82 12.06
C ASN A 312 15.17 -2.28 12.57
N LEU A 313 15.65 -3.25 11.79
CA LEU A 313 15.48 -4.69 12.07
C LEU A 313 14.02 -5.18 12.15
N GLY A 314 13.08 -4.42 11.57
CA GLY A 314 11.65 -4.69 11.61
C GLY A 314 10.98 -4.36 12.94
N LEU A 315 11.60 -3.49 13.76
CA LEU A 315 11.06 -3.07 15.06
C LEU A 315 10.30 -1.74 14.95
N THR A 316 9.18 -1.62 15.65
CA THR A 316 8.47 -0.32 15.80
C THR A 316 9.33 0.67 16.60
N PRO A 317 9.11 2.00 16.49
CA PRO A 317 9.90 3.00 17.22
C PRO A 317 10.00 2.74 18.73
N VAL A 318 8.89 2.30 19.36
CA VAL A 318 8.84 1.96 20.78
C VAL A 318 9.64 0.70 21.11
N GLN A 319 9.58 -0.33 20.26
CA GLN A 319 10.39 -1.54 20.41
C GLN A 319 11.86 -1.26 20.17
N TRP A 320 12.18 -0.35 19.24
CA TRP A 320 13.53 0.06 18.91
C TRP A 320 14.22 0.80 20.06
N GLU A 321 13.49 1.70 20.75
CA GLU A 321 14.01 2.38 21.94
C GLU A 321 14.35 1.39 23.06
N LYS A 322 13.41 0.47 23.37
CA LYS A 322 13.64 -0.59 24.37
C LYS A 322 14.78 -1.53 23.98
N PHE A 323 14.85 -1.91 22.71
CA PHE A 323 15.92 -2.72 22.16
C PHE A 323 17.27 -2.02 22.31
N SER A 324 17.36 -0.75 21.92
CA SER A 324 18.60 0.03 21.99
C SER A 324 19.10 0.21 23.43
N GLN A 325 18.19 0.37 24.39
CA GLN A 325 18.52 0.48 25.82
C GLN A 325 19.04 -0.83 26.44
N ASN A 326 18.65 -1.98 25.90
CA ASN A 326 19.03 -3.30 26.42
C ASN A 326 20.32 -3.86 25.82
N LEU A 327 20.91 -3.18 24.83
CA LEU A 327 22.16 -3.60 24.19
C LEU A 327 23.37 -3.16 25.01
N THR A 328 24.44 -3.96 24.96
CA THR A 328 25.72 -3.58 25.56
C THR A 328 26.37 -2.41 24.81
N PRO A 329 27.27 -1.63 25.43
CA PRO A 329 27.94 -0.50 24.77
C PRO A 329 28.63 -0.89 23.46
N ILE A 330 29.28 -2.07 23.43
CA ILE A 330 29.93 -2.62 22.23
C ILE A 330 28.89 -2.95 21.15
N GLN A 331 27.75 -3.53 21.53
CA GLN A 331 26.68 -3.85 20.58
C GLN A 331 26.01 -2.60 20.02
N GLN A 332 25.83 -1.55 20.82
CA GLN A 332 25.31 -0.26 20.36
C GLN A 332 26.25 0.37 19.33
N GLU A 333 27.57 0.32 19.57
CA GLU A 333 28.59 0.85 18.67
C GLU A 333 28.67 0.05 17.35
N ILE A 334 28.59 -1.28 17.42
CA ILE A 334 28.44 -2.14 16.24
C ILE A 334 27.18 -1.74 15.44
N LEU A 335 26.08 -1.39 16.13
CA LEU A 335 24.81 -1.03 15.50
C LEU A 335 24.88 0.32 14.78
N THR A 336 25.46 1.35 15.40
CA THR A 336 25.67 2.67 14.77
C THR A 336 26.66 2.59 13.60
N LEU A 337 27.74 1.82 13.74
CA LEU A 337 28.69 1.60 12.64
C LEU A 337 28.07 0.79 11.49
N SER A 338 27.19 -0.17 11.80
CA SER A 338 26.45 -0.91 10.78
C SER A 338 25.40 -0.05 10.07
N LYS A 339 24.80 0.95 10.76
CA LYS A 339 23.90 1.94 10.14
C LYS A 339 24.61 2.87 9.17
N SER A 340 25.90 3.17 9.41
CA SER A 340 26.72 4.02 8.54
C SER A 340 27.34 3.30 7.33
N ASN A 341 26.82 2.12 6.96
CA ASN A 341 27.20 1.34 5.77
C ASN A 341 28.60 0.71 5.79
N LYS A 342 29.21 0.57 6.97
CA LYS A 342 30.49 -0.13 7.10
C LYS A 342 30.25 -1.64 7.13
N SER A 343 31.09 -2.40 6.42
CA SER A 343 31.01 -3.87 6.45
C SER A 343 31.37 -4.40 7.83
N LEU A 344 30.83 -5.55 8.23
CA LEU A 344 31.18 -6.20 9.51
C LEU A 344 32.69 -6.47 9.65
N GLU A 345 33.41 -6.60 8.53
CA GLU A 345 34.87 -6.76 8.52
C GLU A 345 35.58 -5.44 8.85
N THR A 346 35.12 -4.33 8.27
CA THR A 346 35.64 -2.96 8.52
C THR A 346 35.33 -2.51 9.95
N ILE A 347 34.12 -2.80 10.45
CA ILE A 347 33.71 -2.54 11.84
C ILE A 347 34.61 -3.32 12.81
N GLY A 348 34.97 -4.55 12.44
CA GLY A 348 35.91 -5.34 13.21
C GLY A 348 37.30 -4.75 13.33
N GLN A 349 37.80 -4.18 12.23
CA GLN A 349 39.09 -3.50 12.21
C GLN A 349 39.07 -2.22 13.04
N GLU A 350 37.98 -1.44 12.98
CA GLU A 350 37.81 -0.21 13.78
C GLU A 350 37.67 -0.49 15.27
N LEU A 351 36.90 -1.52 15.64
CA LEU A 351 36.70 -1.92 17.04
C LEU A 351 37.79 -2.85 17.59
N LYS A 352 38.82 -3.17 16.78
CA LYS A 352 39.90 -4.13 17.11
C LYS A 352 39.38 -5.50 17.56
N LEU A 353 38.25 -5.93 17.02
CA LEU A 353 37.63 -7.22 17.32
C LEU A 353 38.01 -8.27 16.27
N LYS A 354 38.16 -9.53 16.69
CA LYS A 354 38.37 -10.63 15.73
C LYS A 354 37.08 -10.88 14.94
N LYS A 355 37.19 -11.26 13.66
CA LYS A 355 36.05 -11.59 12.78
C LYS A 355 35.02 -12.53 13.42
N SER A 356 35.47 -13.51 14.21
CA SER A 356 34.60 -14.43 14.95
C SER A 356 33.81 -13.77 16.09
N GLN A 357 34.37 -12.76 16.75
CA GLN A 357 33.72 -12.02 17.84
C GLN A 357 32.65 -11.08 17.29
N ILE A 358 32.92 -10.33 16.22
CA ILE A 358 31.91 -9.47 15.59
C ILE A 358 30.73 -10.29 15.09
N LEU A 359 30.99 -11.44 14.45
CA LEU A 359 29.92 -12.32 13.99
C LEU A 359 29.06 -12.85 15.14
N LYS A 360 29.68 -13.11 16.30
CA LYS A 360 28.96 -13.54 17.51
C LYS A 360 28.08 -12.42 18.04
N GLU A 361 28.64 -11.23 18.27
CA GLU A 361 27.90 -10.07 18.76
C GLU A 361 26.77 -9.67 17.80
N TRP A 362 27.04 -9.66 16.49
CA TRP A 362 26.03 -9.39 15.47
C TRP A 362 24.89 -10.41 15.48
N SER A 363 25.21 -11.69 15.68
CA SER A 363 24.21 -12.74 15.80
C SER A 363 23.34 -12.56 17.05
N GLU A 364 23.92 -12.11 18.16
CA GLU A 364 23.19 -11.83 19.41
C GLU A 364 22.25 -10.63 19.25
N ILE A 365 22.72 -9.54 18.63
CA ILE A 365 21.90 -8.36 18.28
C ILE A 365 20.69 -8.78 17.42
N TYR A 366 20.94 -9.56 16.36
CA TYR A 366 19.89 -10.00 15.44
C TYR A 366 18.85 -10.91 16.11
N LEU A 367 19.29 -11.86 16.95
CA LEU A 367 18.39 -12.76 17.67
C LEU A 367 17.54 -12.02 18.71
N ALA A 368 18.13 -11.04 19.40
CA ALA A 368 17.39 -10.19 20.33
C ALA A 368 16.31 -9.36 19.61
N ALA A 369 16.62 -8.78 18.44
CA ALA A 369 15.62 -8.11 17.62
C ALA A 369 14.55 -9.07 17.09
N GLN A 370 14.92 -10.31 16.77
CA GLN A 370 13.96 -11.33 16.31
C GLN A 370 12.98 -11.77 17.41
N SER A 371 13.42 -11.93 18.67
CA SER A 371 12.52 -12.22 19.80
C SER A 371 11.48 -11.11 19.95
N LEU A 372 11.91 -9.85 19.98
CA LEU A 372 11.00 -8.71 20.13
C LEU A 372 9.94 -8.60 19.03
N ARG A 373 10.26 -9.05 17.80
CA ARG A 373 9.28 -9.15 16.71
C ARG A 373 8.26 -10.26 16.93
N THR A 374 8.67 -11.38 17.51
CA THR A 374 7.83 -12.57 17.69
C THR A 374 6.96 -12.46 18.94
N ASP A 375 7.46 -11.80 20.00
CA ASP A 375 6.75 -11.62 21.27
C ASP A 375 5.57 -10.62 21.17
N GLY A 376 5.53 -9.77 20.15
CA GLY A 376 4.40 -8.89 19.86
C GLY A 376 3.23 -9.53 19.08
N ILE A 377 3.31 -10.84 18.79
CA ILE A 377 2.32 -11.58 17.99
C ILE A 377 1.47 -12.54 18.87
N ASN A 378 1.65 -12.53 20.19
CA ASN A 378 0.81 -13.30 21.13
C ASN A 378 -0.39 -12.52 21.67
#